data_AF-A0A8E0VP34-F1
#
_entry.id   AF-A0A8E0VP34-F1
#
_cell.length_a   1.000
_cell.length_b   1.000
_cell.length_c   1.000
_cell.angle_alpha   90.00
_cell.angle_beta   90.00
_cell.angle_gamma   90.00
#
_symmetry.space_group_name_H-M   'P 1'
#
loop_
_entity.id
_entity.type
_entity.pdbx_description
1 polymer ?
#
loop_
_entity_poly.entity_id
_entity_poly.type
_entity_poly.pdbx_seq_one_letter_code
_entity_poly.pdbx_strand_id
1 'polypeptide(L)'
;MGALHQAPSEIDVRPQIATRKRSKSRCSAVDRTSKLSWENKLQVAQVEHDEFKQEMEKSEIAWNKTMDDLRAGITELELRQDEGRKHRADFEKSVIKEGFVDRTNCIASEKFIRFSEERLKQRDTLLEKIRLNTAALRNHLRKCREQLRQKEEIGEVLHAVDFEQLKIENSQFLAKIDERNRQIQRMKAIAAKTLHVTSTLKMKMHEIQREHGRQIAEINQRQEICKRARNEMVIVKEEVKKEKRFNKRFQAYMDSFHVPSIMDFVRLRAEERRISKEETIYARKLKIAEMALIRHKRLWTQVHRCDANGLM
;
A
#
# COMPACT_ATOMS: atom_id res chain seq x y z
N MET A 1 -22.36 -50.06 -76.56
CA MET A 1 -21.31 -49.65 -75.60
C MET A 1 -22.02 -49.46 -74.25
N GLY A 2 -22.37 -50.53 -73.51
CA GLY A 2 -21.50 -51.26 -72.56
C GLY A 2 -21.37 -50.42 -71.27
N ALA A 3 -21.70 -50.80 -70.04
CA ALA A 3 -21.91 -52.07 -69.34
C ALA A 3 -22.78 -51.75 -68.07
N LEU A 4 -23.77 -52.54 -67.62
CA LEU A 4 -23.75 -53.83 -66.89
C LEU A 4 -23.64 -53.67 -65.35
N HIS A 5 -24.50 -54.41 -64.64
CA HIS A 5 -24.54 -54.79 -63.20
C HIS A 5 -25.63 -54.11 -62.34
N GLN A 6 -26.38 -54.77 -61.47
CA GLN A 6 -26.76 -56.18 -61.23
C GLN A 6 -27.80 -56.13 -60.08
N ALA A 7 -28.84 -56.98 -60.12
CA ALA A 7 -29.80 -57.16 -59.02
C ALA A 7 -29.27 -58.15 -57.96
N PRO A 8 -29.83 -58.13 -56.73
CA PRO A 8 -30.32 -59.38 -56.11
C PRO A 8 -31.68 -59.17 -55.40
N SER A 9 -32.74 -59.91 -55.74
CA SER A 9 -33.15 -61.25 -55.26
C SER A 9 -34.02 -61.24 -53.99
N GLU A 10 -35.32 -61.44 -54.18
CA GLU A 10 -36.35 -61.75 -53.19
C GLU A 10 -36.17 -63.17 -52.61
N ILE A 11 -36.44 -63.37 -51.31
CA ILE A 11 -37.02 -64.61 -50.78
C ILE A 11 -38.04 -64.27 -49.67
N ASP A 12 -39.23 -64.78 -49.91
CA ASP A 12 -40.51 -64.78 -49.18
C ASP A 12 -40.50 -65.65 -47.91
N VAL A 13 -41.18 -65.22 -46.83
CA VAL A 13 -41.83 -66.12 -45.86
C VAL A 13 -43.01 -65.42 -45.15
N ARG A 14 -44.22 -65.96 -45.33
CA ARG A 14 -45.41 -65.72 -44.48
C ARG A 14 -45.92 -67.07 -43.89
N PRO A 15 -46.92 -67.12 -42.99
CA PRO A 15 -46.76 -67.36 -41.54
C PRO A 15 -47.52 -68.60 -41.00
N GLN A 16 -47.24 -69.09 -39.78
CA GLN A 16 -48.18 -69.97 -39.04
C GLN A 16 -48.14 -69.85 -37.49
N ILE A 17 -49.25 -69.33 -36.95
CA ILE A 17 -50.09 -69.75 -35.80
C ILE A 17 -49.50 -70.73 -34.76
N ALA A 18 -49.53 -70.36 -33.46
CA ALA A 18 -50.26 -71.09 -32.38
C ALA A 18 -50.02 -70.51 -30.96
N THR A 19 -51.08 -70.59 -30.16
CA THR A 19 -51.32 -70.06 -28.80
C THR A 19 -50.67 -70.87 -27.66
N ARG A 20 -50.25 -70.22 -26.54
CA ARG A 20 -50.70 -70.52 -25.14
C ARG A 20 -49.97 -69.74 -24.01
N LYS A 21 -50.80 -69.04 -23.23
CA LYS A 21 -50.89 -68.87 -21.75
C LYS A 21 -49.66 -68.70 -20.82
N ARG A 22 -49.78 -67.62 -20.01
CA ARG A 22 -49.36 -67.39 -18.59
C ARG A 22 -47.84 -67.36 -18.34
N SER A 23 -47.25 -66.31 -17.78
CA SER A 23 -47.46 -65.88 -16.38
C SER A 23 -46.80 -64.53 -16.08
N LYS A 24 -47.41 -63.77 -15.16
CA LYS A 24 -46.90 -62.58 -14.46
C LYS A 24 -45.37 -62.56 -14.26
N SER A 25 -44.71 -61.54 -14.80
CA SER A 25 -43.60 -60.89 -14.11
C SER A 25 -43.91 -59.39 -14.00
N ARG A 26 -43.69 -58.87 -12.80
CA ARG A 26 -43.86 -57.45 -12.47
C ARG A 26 -42.73 -56.70 -13.16
N CYS A 27 -43.04 -55.87 -14.15
CA CYS A 27 -42.21 -54.73 -14.47
C CYS A 27 -43.06 -53.49 -14.22
N SER A 28 -42.54 -52.66 -13.33
CA SER A 28 -43.14 -51.41 -12.90
C SER A 28 -43.58 -50.59 -14.10
N ALA A 29 -44.88 -50.31 -14.17
CA ALA A 29 -45.38 -49.12 -14.81
C ALA A 29 -44.86 -47.90 -14.04
N VAL A 30 -43.57 -47.60 -14.19
CA VAL A 30 -43.06 -46.24 -13.98
C VAL A 30 -43.52 -45.50 -15.23
N ASP A 31 -44.65 -44.84 -15.05
CA ASP A 31 -45.03 -43.61 -15.70
C ASP A 31 -44.31 -43.32 -17.03
N ARG A 32 -45.01 -43.64 -18.11
CA ARG A 32 -44.76 -43.13 -19.45
C ARG A 32 -44.88 -41.60 -19.41
N THR A 33 -43.80 -40.92 -19.02
CA THR A 33 -43.34 -39.60 -19.47
C THR A 33 -42.21 -39.19 -18.53
N SER A 34 -40.98 -39.58 -18.83
CA SER A 34 -39.83 -38.81 -18.35
C SER A 34 -39.94 -37.43 -18.99
N LYS A 35 -40.69 -36.53 -18.34
CA LYS A 35 -40.87 -35.15 -18.79
C LYS A 35 -39.46 -34.59 -18.95
N LEU A 36 -39.09 -34.19 -20.17
CA LEU A 36 -37.79 -33.55 -20.41
C LEU A 36 -37.58 -32.48 -19.36
N SER A 37 -36.38 -32.46 -18.77
CA SER A 37 -35.96 -31.41 -17.86
C SER A 37 -36.25 -30.05 -18.51
N TRP A 38 -36.63 -29.06 -17.70
CA TRP A 38 -36.84 -27.70 -18.18
C TRP A 38 -35.62 -27.16 -18.93
N GLU A 39 -34.42 -27.59 -18.54
CA GLU A 39 -33.17 -27.29 -19.22
C GLU A 39 -33.13 -27.88 -20.63
N ASN A 40 -33.45 -29.16 -20.81
CA ASN A 40 -33.48 -29.77 -22.15
C ASN A 40 -34.57 -29.15 -23.04
N LYS A 41 -35.71 -28.75 -22.47
CA LYS A 41 -36.77 -28.06 -23.23
C LYS A 41 -36.33 -26.66 -23.67
N LEU A 42 -35.65 -25.93 -22.78
CA LEU A 42 -35.08 -24.62 -23.10
C LEU A 42 -34.01 -24.75 -24.17
N GLN A 43 -33.15 -25.77 -24.08
CA GLN A 43 -32.11 -26.06 -25.07
C GLN A 43 -32.72 -26.36 -26.45
N VAL A 44 -33.73 -27.23 -26.52
CA VAL A 44 -34.42 -27.52 -27.79
C VAL A 44 -35.08 -26.26 -28.34
N ALA A 45 -35.76 -25.47 -27.49
CA ALA A 45 -36.38 -24.22 -27.93
C ALA A 45 -35.35 -23.18 -28.43
N GLN A 46 -34.16 -23.13 -27.83
CA GLN A 46 -33.05 -22.28 -28.26
C GLN A 46 -32.49 -22.74 -29.60
N VAL A 47 -32.23 -24.04 -29.77
CA VAL A 47 -31.73 -24.61 -31.03
C VAL A 47 -32.72 -24.36 -32.15
N GLU A 48 -34.00 -24.69 -31.94
CA GLU A 48 -35.06 -24.44 -32.92
C GLU A 48 -35.14 -22.95 -33.27
N HIS A 49 -35.10 -22.07 -32.27
CA HIS A 49 -35.11 -20.62 -32.50
C HIS A 49 -33.89 -20.15 -33.31
N ASP A 50 -32.71 -20.70 -33.06
CA ASP A 50 -31.50 -20.35 -33.79
C ASP A 50 -31.54 -20.94 -35.23
N GLU A 51 -32.11 -22.12 -35.42
CA GLU A 51 -32.38 -22.70 -36.74
C GLU A 51 -33.39 -21.88 -37.54
N PHE A 52 -34.50 -21.47 -36.92
CA PHE A 52 -35.49 -20.57 -37.52
C PHE A 52 -34.86 -19.23 -37.90
N LYS A 53 -33.98 -18.67 -37.04
CA LYS A 53 -33.25 -17.45 -37.37
C LYS A 53 -32.34 -17.64 -38.60
N GLN A 54 -31.59 -18.73 -38.65
CA GLN A 54 -30.72 -19.03 -39.79
C GLN A 54 -31.54 -19.22 -41.07
N GLU A 55 -32.69 -19.89 -41.01
CA GLU A 55 -33.55 -20.10 -42.18
C GLU A 55 -34.21 -18.81 -42.66
N MET A 56 -34.61 -17.94 -41.73
CA MET A 56 -35.09 -16.60 -42.05
C MET A 56 -34.01 -15.76 -42.72
N GLU A 57 -32.78 -15.78 -42.21
CA GLU A 57 -31.64 -15.05 -42.80
C GLU A 57 -31.29 -15.57 -44.20
N LYS A 58 -31.23 -16.90 -44.39
CA LYS A 58 -31.01 -17.51 -45.72
C LYS A 58 -32.12 -17.13 -46.70
N SER A 59 -33.37 -17.18 -46.25
CA SER A 59 -34.53 -16.78 -47.06
C SER A 59 -34.44 -15.31 -47.44
N GLU A 60 -34.10 -14.42 -46.50
CA GLU A 60 -33.94 -12.99 -46.75
C GLU A 60 -32.83 -12.72 -47.77
N ILE A 61 -31.68 -13.39 -47.66
CA ILE A 61 -30.59 -13.29 -48.64
C ILE A 61 -31.06 -13.75 -50.02
N ALA A 62 -31.78 -14.87 -50.10
CA ALA A 62 -32.31 -15.39 -51.36
C ALA A 62 -33.31 -14.41 -52.00
N TRP A 63 -34.27 -13.90 -51.23
CA TRP A 63 -35.25 -12.92 -51.69
C TRP A 63 -34.59 -11.61 -52.13
N ASN A 64 -33.66 -11.07 -51.35
CA ASN A 64 -32.93 -9.85 -51.70
C ASN A 64 -32.15 -10.04 -52.99
N LYS A 65 -31.46 -11.18 -53.18
CA LYS A 65 -30.78 -11.49 -54.43
C LYS A 65 -31.75 -11.52 -55.61
N THR A 66 -32.90 -12.20 -55.47
CA THR A 66 -33.90 -12.24 -56.56
C THR A 66 -34.49 -10.85 -56.85
N MET A 67 -34.71 -10.02 -55.83
CA MET A 67 -35.19 -8.66 -55.99
C MET A 67 -34.16 -7.80 -56.74
N ASP A 68 -32.87 -7.92 -56.39
CA ASP A 68 -31.79 -7.21 -57.06
C ASP A 68 -31.62 -7.66 -58.52
N ASP A 69 -31.72 -8.96 -58.79
CA ASP A 69 -31.69 -9.52 -60.15
C ASP A 69 -32.87 -8.99 -61.00
N LEU A 70 -34.08 -8.96 -60.43
CA LEU A 70 -35.26 -8.41 -61.11
C LEU A 70 -35.13 -6.91 -61.36
N ARG A 71 -34.64 -6.14 -60.38
CA ARG A 71 -34.36 -4.71 -60.55
C ARG A 71 -33.33 -4.46 -61.64
N ALA A 72 -32.23 -5.20 -61.64
CA ALA A 72 -31.21 -5.12 -62.68
C ALA A 72 -31.82 -5.41 -64.06
N GLY A 73 -32.65 -6.45 -64.17
CA GLY A 73 -33.35 -6.80 -65.41
C GLY A 73 -34.29 -5.69 -65.90
N ILE A 74 -35.07 -5.07 -65.01
CA ILE A 74 -35.92 -3.91 -65.37
C ILE A 74 -35.07 -2.77 -65.91
N THR A 75 -34.00 -2.40 -65.20
CA THR A 75 -33.12 -1.30 -65.65
C THR A 75 -32.44 -1.58 -66.99
N GLU A 76 -32.06 -2.84 -67.27
CA GLU A 76 -31.50 -3.24 -68.57
C GLU A 76 -32.53 -3.07 -69.69
N LEU A 77 -33.77 -3.51 -69.46
CA LEU A 77 -34.85 -3.41 -70.43
C LEU A 77 -35.22 -1.96 -70.73
N GLU A 78 -35.30 -1.12 -69.70
CA GLU A 78 -35.54 0.33 -69.84
C GLU A 78 -34.42 0.98 -70.67
N LEU A 79 -33.16 0.66 -70.39
CA LEU A 79 -32.03 1.20 -71.15
C LEU A 79 -32.06 0.75 -72.61
N ARG A 80 -32.32 -0.54 -72.88
CA ARG A 80 -32.47 -1.07 -74.25
C ARG A 80 -33.62 -0.39 -74.99
N GLN A 81 -34.74 -0.18 -74.32
CA GLN A 81 -35.89 0.50 -74.92
C GLN A 81 -35.53 1.93 -75.30
N ASP A 82 -34.84 2.65 -74.43
CA ASP A 82 -34.37 4.02 -74.67
C ASP A 82 -33.37 4.11 -75.82
N GLU A 83 -32.40 3.20 -75.86
CA GLU A 83 -31.44 3.09 -76.96
C GLU A 83 -32.15 2.81 -78.29
N GLY A 84 -33.11 1.88 -78.29
CA GLY A 84 -33.93 1.56 -79.47
C GLY A 84 -34.78 2.74 -79.94
N ARG A 85 -35.38 3.49 -79.01
CA ARG A 85 -36.14 4.72 -79.30
C ARG A 85 -35.25 5.79 -79.93
N LYS A 86 -34.09 6.05 -79.34
CA LYS A 86 -33.10 7.01 -79.87
C LYS A 86 -32.61 6.59 -81.26
N HIS A 87 -32.25 5.31 -81.43
CA HIS A 87 -31.81 4.78 -82.72
C HIS A 87 -32.87 4.96 -83.81
N ARG A 88 -34.14 4.65 -83.52
CA ARG A 88 -35.25 4.85 -84.45
C ARG A 88 -35.44 6.32 -84.81
N ALA A 89 -35.45 7.21 -83.82
CA ALA A 89 -35.62 8.64 -84.05
C ALA A 89 -34.48 9.23 -84.90
N ASP A 90 -33.24 8.84 -84.62
CA ASP A 90 -32.07 9.26 -85.38
C ASP A 90 -32.10 8.72 -86.82
N PHE A 91 -32.52 7.46 -87.01
CA PHE A 91 -32.66 6.87 -88.34
C PHE A 91 -33.74 7.58 -89.16
N GLU A 92 -34.91 7.82 -88.57
CA GLU A 92 -36.00 8.53 -89.23
C GLU A 92 -35.59 9.95 -89.63
N LYS A 93 -34.85 10.65 -88.76
CA LYS A 93 -34.33 11.98 -89.07
C LYS A 93 -33.28 11.95 -90.18
N SER A 94 -32.19 11.21 -90.00
CA SER A 94 -31.00 11.31 -90.85
C SER A 94 -31.10 10.52 -92.16
N VAL A 95 -31.85 9.41 -92.18
CA VAL A 95 -31.99 8.56 -93.38
C VAL A 95 -33.30 8.84 -94.11
N ILE A 96 -34.42 8.88 -93.40
CA ILE A 96 -35.73 9.05 -94.05
C ILE A 96 -35.98 10.52 -94.40
N LYS A 97 -35.99 11.44 -93.42
CA LYS A 97 -36.32 12.85 -93.66
C LYS A 97 -35.24 13.61 -94.42
N GLU A 98 -33.98 13.51 -93.99
CA GLU A 98 -32.86 14.21 -94.62
C GLU A 98 -32.31 13.51 -95.88
N GLY A 99 -32.63 12.23 -96.07
CA GLY A 99 -32.12 11.43 -97.19
C GLY A 99 -33.11 11.24 -98.34
N PHE A 100 -34.36 11.68 -98.19
CA PHE A 100 -35.35 11.58 -99.25
C PHE A 100 -35.07 12.56 -100.38
N VAL A 101 -35.08 12.06 -101.63
CA VAL A 101 -34.88 12.87 -102.83
C VAL A 101 -36.17 12.93 -103.62
N ASP A 102 -36.84 14.10 -103.61
CA ASP A 102 -38.15 14.31 -104.24
C ASP A 102 -38.18 13.94 -105.72
N ARG A 103 -37.06 14.16 -106.44
CA ARG A 103 -36.96 13.91 -107.88
C ARG A 103 -37.01 12.42 -108.25
N THR A 104 -36.46 11.57 -107.40
CA THR A 104 -36.37 10.11 -107.63
C THR A 104 -37.34 9.33 -106.74
N ASN A 105 -38.05 10.00 -105.84
CA ASN A 105 -38.98 9.41 -104.87
C ASN A 105 -38.34 8.22 -104.09
N CYS A 106 -37.05 8.34 -103.81
CA CYS A 106 -36.20 7.32 -103.21
C CYS A 106 -35.24 7.94 -102.19
N ILE A 107 -34.78 7.12 -101.24
CA ILE A 107 -33.77 7.53 -100.26
C ILE A 107 -32.38 7.48 -100.90
N ALA A 108 -31.58 8.52 -100.71
CA ALA A 108 -30.20 8.56 -101.13
C ALA A 108 -29.37 7.50 -100.39
N SER A 109 -28.84 6.53 -101.15
CA SER A 109 -28.00 5.44 -100.62
C SER A 109 -26.83 5.96 -99.75
N GLU A 110 -26.23 7.08 -100.15
CA GLU A 110 -25.13 7.70 -99.41
C GLU A 110 -25.50 8.06 -97.95
N LYS A 111 -26.73 8.51 -97.70
CA LYS A 111 -27.20 8.87 -96.35
C LYS A 111 -27.36 7.64 -95.46
N PHE A 112 -27.85 6.53 -96.03
CA PHE A 112 -27.94 5.26 -95.34
C PHE A 112 -26.55 4.69 -95.01
N ILE A 113 -25.62 4.75 -95.97
CA ILE A 113 -24.23 4.30 -95.78
C ILE A 113 -23.56 5.12 -94.67
N ARG A 114 -23.63 6.46 -94.75
CA ARG A 114 -23.05 7.34 -93.71
C ARG A 114 -23.61 7.08 -92.32
N PHE A 115 -24.94 6.91 -92.20
CA PHE A 115 -25.55 6.55 -90.91
C PHE A 115 -25.01 5.21 -90.40
N SER A 116 -24.89 4.21 -91.27
CA SER A 116 -24.39 2.88 -90.90
C SER A 116 -22.93 2.91 -90.45
N GLU A 117 -22.06 3.66 -91.15
CA GLU A 117 -20.66 3.84 -90.79
C GLU A 117 -20.50 4.56 -89.43
N GLU A 118 -21.27 5.62 -89.20
CA GLU A 118 -21.26 6.34 -87.92
C GLU A 118 -21.72 5.44 -86.77
N ARG A 119 -22.74 4.59 -86.99
CA ARG A 119 -23.16 3.60 -85.99
C ARG A 119 -22.11 2.53 -85.72
N LEU A 120 -21.39 2.07 -86.74
CA LEU A 120 -20.29 1.14 -86.54
C LEU A 120 -19.19 1.76 -85.69
N LYS A 121 -18.80 3.02 -85.96
CA LYS A 121 -17.81 3.75 -85.14
C LYS A 121 -18.26 3.90 -83.67
N GLN A 122 -19.54 4.24 -83.45
CA GLN A 122 -20.09 4.32 -82.08
C GLN A 122 -20.06 2.96 -81.36
N ARG A 123 -20.35 1.87 -82.08
CA ARG A 123 -20.23 0.51 -81.52
C ARG A 123 -18.78 0.15 -81.20
N ASP A 124 -17.84 0.49 -82.06
CA ASP A 124 -16.41 0.23 -81.85
C ASP A 124 -15.87 0.98 -80.62
N THR A 125 -16.22 2.26 -80.47
CA THR A 125 -15.85 3.04 -79.27
C THR A 125 -16.45 2.47 -77.98
N LEU A 126 -17.70 2.02 -78.00
CA LEU A 126 -18.32 1.35 -76.86
C LEU A 126 -17.62 0.02 -76.54
N LEU A 127 -17.28 -0.75 -77.56
CA LEU A 127 -16.58 -2.03 -77.42
C LEU A 127 -15.21 -1.80 -76.74
N GLU A 128 -14.46 -0.80 -77.17
CA GLU A 128 -13.17 -0.47 -76.56
C GLU A 128 -13.32 -0.02 -75.10
N LYS A 129 -14.35 0.79 -74.79
CA LYS A 129 -14.69 1.16 -73.41
C LYS A 129 -15.00 -0.06 -72.55
N ILE A 130 -15.78 -1.01 -73.05
CA ILE A 130 -16.10 -2.26 -72.34
C ILE A 130 -14.84 -3.10 -72.12
N ARG A 131 -13.94 -3.19 -73.11
CA ARG A 131 -12.66 -3.90 -72.97
C ARG A 131 -11.78 -3.32 -71.87
N LEU A 132 -11.61 -1.99 -71.86
CA LEU A 132 -10.82 -1.29 -70.83
C LEU A 132 -11.43 -1.49 -69.44
N ASN A 133 -12.75 -1.35 -69.30
CA ASN A 133 -13.45 -1.61 -68.03
C ASN A 133 -13.27 -3.06 -67.57
N THR A 134 -13.37 -4.03 -68.49
CA THR A 134 -13.17 -5.44 -68.17
C THR A 134 -11.74 -5.71 -67.69
N ALA A 135 -10.73 -5.11 -68.31
CA ALA A 135 -9.35 -5.21 -67.86
C ALA A 135 -9.14 -4.58 -66.47
N ALA A 136 -9.74 -3.41 -66.22
CA ALA A 136 -9.68 -2.75 -64.92
C ALA A 136 -10.33 -3.60 -63.81
N LEU A 137 -11.52 -4.16 -64.06
CA LEU A 137 -12.22 -5.03 -63.11
C LEU A 137 -11.44 -6.32 -62.82
N ARG A 138 -10.82 -6.94 -63.84
CA ARG A 138 -9.94 -8.10 -63.63
C ARG A 138 -8.73 -7.78 -62.74
N ASN A 139 -8.12 -6.61 -62.94
CA ASN A 139 -7.02 -6.16 -62.09
C ASN A 139 -7.48 -5.89 -60.66
N HIS A 140 -8.66 -5.31 -60.48
CA HIS A 140 -9.24 -5.09 -59.16
C HIS A 140 -9.53 -6.42 -58.45
N LEU A 141 -10.17 -7.37 -59.13
CA LEU A 141 -10.40 -8.72 -58.63
C LEU A 141 -9.10 -9.41 -58.21
N ARG A 142 -8.03 -9.29 -59.00
CA ARG A 142 -6.71 -9.84 -58.65
C ARG A 142 -6.16 -9.20 -57.37
N LYS A 143 -6.26 -7.87 -57.22
CA LYS A 143 -5.82 -7.16 -56.00
C LYS A 143 -6.61 -7.61 -54.77
N CYS A 144 -7.93 -7.70 -54.88
CA CYS A 144 -8.78 -8.15 -53.77
C CYS A 144 -8.46 -9.60 -53.37
N ARG A 145 -8.22 -10.49 -54.33
CA ARG A 145 -7.81 -11.87 -54.05
C ARG A 145 -6.46 -11.95 -53.35
N GLU A 146 -5.48 -11.15 -53.77
CA GLU A 146 -4.17 -11.10 -53.10
C GLU A 146 -4.29 -10.57 -51.67
N GLN A 147 -5.10 -9.52 -51.45
CA GLN A 147 -5.38 -9.00 -50.11
C GLN A 147 -6.06 -10.05 -49.23
N LEU A 148 -7.01 -10.81 -49.79
CA LEU A 148 -7.66 -11.91 -49.06
C LEU A 148 -6.62 -12.96 -48.66
N ARG A 149 -5.77 -13.40 -49.60
CA ARG A 149 -4.70 -14.37 -49.31
C ARG A 149 -3.74 -13.88 -48.22
N GLN A 150 -3.31 -12.62 -48.28
CA GLN A 150 -2.46 -12.04 -47.24
C GLN A 150 -3.15 -12.00 -45.88
N LYS A 151 -4.46 -11.71 -45.83
CA LYS A 151 -5.23 -11.72 -44.59
C LYS A 151 -5.44 -13.12 -44.05
N GLU A 152 -5.62 -14.12 -44.93
CA GLU A 152 -5.69 -15.54 -44.57
C GLU A 152 -4.35 -16.03 -44.04
N GLU A 153 -3.23 -15.74 -44.70
CA GLU A 153 -1.88 -16.08 -44.23
C GLU A 153 -1.57 -15.42 -42.87
N ILE A 154 -1.96 -14.16 -42.64
CA ILE A 154 -1.81 -13.50 -41.33
C ILE A 154 -2.75 -14.13 -40.29
N GLY A 155 -3.93 -14.61 -40.69
CA GLY A 155 -4.87 -15.33 -39.85
C GLY A 155 -4.39 -16.73 -39.47
N GLU A 156 -3.68 -17.42 -40.37
CA GLU A 156 -3.06 -18.73 -40.12
C GLU A 156 -1.85 -18.65 -39.19
N VAL A 157 -1.18 -17.50 -39.07
CA VAL A 157 -0.08 -17.29 -38.09
C VAL A 157 -0.60 -17.26 -36.65
N LEU A 158 -1.89 -17.02 -36.44
CA LEU A 158 -2.49 -16.93 -35.11
C LEU A 158 -3.40 -18.14 -34.87
N HIS A 159 -2.80 -19.27 -34.51
CA HIS A 159 -3.59 -20.47 -34.25
C HIS A 159 -4.40 -20.29 -32.96
N ALA A 160 -5.58 -20.91 -32.91
CA ALA A 160 -6.35 -21.00 -31.67
C ALA A 160 -5.51 -21.56 -30.50
N VAL A 161 -4.54 -22.43 -30.82
CA VAL A 161 -3.56 -22.99 -29.88
C VAL A 161 -2.66 -21.91 -29.27
N ASP A 162 -2.22 -20.91 -30.04
CA ASP A 162 -1.37 -19.83 -29.54
C ASP A 162 -2.13 -18.96 -28.54
N PHE A 163 -3.43 -18.72 -28.81
CA PHE A 163 -4.31 -18.02 -27.87
C PHE A 163 -4.55 -18.81 -26.58
N GLU A 164 -4.75 -20.12 -26.69
CA GLU A 164 -4.89 -21.00 -25.53
C GLU A 164 -3.58 -21.06 -24.73
N GLN A 165 -2.44 -21.14 -25.40
CA GLN A 165 -1.12 -21.07 -24.76
C GLN A 165 -0.96 -19.76 -24.01
N LEU A 166 -1.29 -18.61 -24.62
CA LEU A 166 -1.20 -17.31 -23.96
C LEU A 166 -2.12 -17.22 -22.74
N LYS A 167 -3.32 -17.80 -22.80
CA LYS A 167 -4.23 -17.90 -21.65
C LYS A 167 -3.64 -18.75 -20.53
N ILE A 168 -3.05 -19.89 -20.87
CA ILE A 168 -2.39 -20.77 -19.90
C ILE A 168 -1.21 -20.04 -19.24
N GLU A 169 -0.34 -19.42 -20.02
CA GLU A 169 0.82 -18.68 -19.52
C GLU A 169 0.39 -17.52 -18.60
N ASN A 170 -0.62 -16.74 -19.01
CA ASN A 170 -1.16 -15.66 -18.19
C ASN A 170 -1.73 -16.20 -16.86
N SER A 171 -2.51 -17.29 -16.91
CA SER A 171 -3.00 -17.94 -15.70
C SER A 171 -1.87 -18.43 -14.79
N GLN A 172 -0.79 -18.95 -15.34
CA GLN A 172 0.39 -19.37 -14.56
C GLN A 172 1.12 -18.19 -13.94
N PHE A 173 1.25 -17.06 -14.66
CA PHE A 173 1.87 -15.85 -14.10
C PHE A 173 1.03 -15.23 -12.99
N LEU A 174 -0.30 -15.19 -13.13
CA LEU A 174 -1.20 -14.75 -12.08
C LEU A 174 -1.06 -15.61 -10.81
N ALA A 175 -1.04 -16.94 -10.96
CA ALA A 175 -0.82 -17.83 -9.83
C ALA A 175 0.53 -17.59 -9.12
N LYS A 176 1.61 -17.34 -9.89
CA LYS A 176 2.92 -16.98 -9.33
C LYS A 176 2.89 -15.64 -8.60
N ILE A 177 2.21 -14.63 -9.15
CA ILE A 177 2.04 -13.32 -8.52
C ILE A 177 1.30 -13.47 -7.18
N ASP A 178 0.21 -14.24 -7.16
CA ASP A 178 -0.56 -14.49 -5.93
C ASP A 178 0.27 -15.21 -4.86
N GLU A 179 1.05 -16.21 -5.23
CA GLU A 179 1.93 -16.89 -4.27
C GLU A 179 3.00 -15.94 -3.70
N ARG A 180 3.61 -15.10 -4.53
CA ARG A 180 4.56 -14.08 -4.07
C ARG A 180 3.89 -13.04 -3.17
N ASN A 181 2.68 -12.61 -3.50
CA ASN A 181 1.89 -11.70 -2.65
C ASN A 181 1.60 -12.31 -1.28
N ARG A 182 1.22 -13.59 -1.21
CA ARG A 182 1.03 -14.31 0.06
C ARG A 182 2.34 -14.40 0.86
N GLN A 183 3.47 -14.64 0.20
CA GLN A 183 4.78 -14.65 0.86
C GLN A 183 5.13 -13.27 1.44
N ILE A 184 4.91 -12.20 0.69
CA ILE A 184 5.13 -10.82 1.16
C ILE A 184 4.24 -10.51 2.37
N GLN A 185 2.96 -10.89 2.32
CA GLN A 185 2.04 -10.70 3.45
C GLN A 185 2.51 -11.45 4.71
N ARG A 186 2.94 -12.71 4.57
CA ARG A 186 3.52 -13.49 5.67
C ARG A 186 4.75 -12.80 6.26
N MET A 187 5.69 -12.37 5.42
CA MET A 187 6.89 -11.66 5.87
C MET A 187 6.57 -10.34 6.56
N LYS A 188 5.62 -9.56 6.03
CA LYS A 188 5.15 -8.32 6.68
C LYS A 188 4.57 -8.57 8.07
N ALA A 189 3.77 -9.62 8.23
CA ALA A 189 3.21 -9.99 9.53
C ALA A 189 4.30 -10.38 10.54
N ILE A 190 5.32 -11.13 10.11
CA ILE A 190 6.47 -11.48 10.95
C ILE A 190 7.26 -10.21 11.31
N ALA A 191 7.58 -9.36 10.35
CA ALA A 191 8.30 -8.11 10.58
C ALA A 191 7.56 -7.20 11.58
N ALA A 192 6.24 -7.08 11.47
CA ALA A 192 5.42 -6.31 12.40
C ALA A 192 5.46 -6.89 13.83
N LYS A 193 5.34 -8.22 13.98
CA LYS A 193 5.47 -8.90 15.29
C LYS A 193 6.85 -8.68 15.89
N THR A 194 7.92 -8.88 15.11
CA THR A 194 9.29 -8.64 15.56
C THR A 194 9.51 -7.20 15.97
N LEU A 195 9.01 -6.23 15.19
CA LEU A 195 9.09 -4.81 15.54
C LEU A 195 8.39 -4.51 16.87
N HIS A 196 7.20 -5.07 17.08
CA HIS A 196 6.47 -4.89 18.34
C HIS A 196 7.23 -5.47 19.55
N VAL A 197 7.76 -6.68 19.43
CA VAL A 197 8.57 -7.32 20.49
C VAL A 197 9.82 -6.49 20.77
N THR A 198 10.56 -6.10 19.73
CA THR A 198 11.78 -5.29 19.87
C THR A 198 11.49 -3.94 20.49
N SER A 199 10.41 -3.27 20.09
CA SER A 199 9.98 -1.99 20.69
C SER A 199 9.67 -2.16 22.18
N THR A 200 8.95 -3.21 22.54
CA THR A 200 8.62 -3.52 23.94
C THR A 200 9.88 -3.78 24.78
N LEU A 201 10.82 -4.55 24.25
CA LEU A 201 12.11 -4.81 24.91
C LEU A 201 12.94 -3.53 25.06
N LYS A 202 12.95 -2.67 24.04
CA LYS A 202 13.61 -1.36 24.09
C LYS A 202 13.01 -0.48 25.20
N MET A 203 11.69 -0.45 25.34
CA MET A 203 11.03 0.30 26.42
C MET A 203 11.43 -0.23 27.81
N LYS A 204 11.38 -1.55 28.02
CA LYS A 204 11.82 -2.18 29.28
C LYS A 204 13.28 -1.89 29.59
N MET A 205 14.15 -1.92 28.59
CA MET A 205 15.57 -1.58 28.75
C MET A 205 15.73 -0.13 29.23
N HIS A 206 15.03 0.83 28.61
CA HIS A 206 15.07 2.23 29.02
C HIS A 206 14.51 2.46 30.43
N GLU A 207 13.51 1.69 30.85
CA GLU A 207 12.99 1.71 32.21
C GLU A 207 14.03 1.22 33.22
N ILE A 208 14.63 0.05 32.99
CA ILE A 208 15.69 -0.50 33.84
C ILE A 208 16.87 0.47 33.92
N GLN A 209 17.27 1.08 32.79
CA GLN A 209 18.37 2.04 32.77
C GLN A 209 18.07 3.30 33.58
N ARG A 210 16.80 3.75 33.61
CA ARG A 210 16.37 4.88 34.43
C ARG A 210 16.39 4.53 35.92
N GLU A 211 15.91 3.34 36.28
CA GLU A 211 15.95 2.84 37.66
C GLU A 211 17.40 2.66 38.14
N HIS A 212 18.27 2.10 37.31
CA HIS A 212 19.71 2.01 37.59
C HIS A 212 20.33 3.39 37.83
N GLY A 213 20.00 4.40 37.01
CA GLY A 213 20.44 5.78 37.23
C GLY A 213 19.95 6.35 38.57
N ARG A 214 18.70 6.07 38.95
CA ARG A 214 18.14 6.46 40.26
C ARG A 214 18.88 5.79 41.41
N GLN A 215 19.12 4.47 41.30
CA GLN A 215 19.85 3.70 42.31
C GLN A 215 21.28 4.20 42.49
N ILE A 216 22.00 4.54 41.40
CA ILE A 216 23.33 5.15 41.50
C ILE A 216 23.27 6.48 42.26
N ALA A 217 22.30 7.35 41.95
CA ALA A 217 22.15 8.62 42.65
C ALA A 217 21.88 8.40 44.15
N GLU A 218 21.02 7.44 44.49
CA GLU A 218 20.73 7.08 45.88
C GLU A 218 21.95 6.49 46.61
N ILE A 219 22.71 5.60 45.96
CA ILE A 219 23.96 5.06 46.50
C ILE A 219 24.94 6.19 46.80
N ASN A 220 25.14 7.12 45.87
CA ASN A 220 26.04 8.26 46.05
C ASN A 220 25.58 9.16 47.22
N GLN A 221 24.28 9.43 47.31
CA GLN A 221 23.71 10.20 48.43
C GLN A 221 23.95 9.50 49.77
N ARG A 222 23.69 8.19 49.86
CA ARG A 222 23.92 7.39 51.07
C ARG A 222 25.40 7.32 51.44
N GLN A 223 26.28 7.16 50.45
CA GLN A 223 27.72 7.20 50.67
C GLN A 223 28.16 8.54 51.26
N GLU A 224 27.61 9.66 50.79
CA GLU A 224 27.93 10.99 51.30
C GLU A 224 27.42 11.20 52.73
N ILE A 225 26.20 10.72 53.04
CA ILE A 225 25.69 10.70 54.43
C ILE A 225 26.62 9.88 55.33
N CYS A 226 27.03 8.68 54.90
CA CYS A 226 27.94 7.83 55.66
C CYS A 226 29.31 8.49 55.87
N LYS A 227 29.84 9.23 54.88
CA LYS A 227 31.09 10.00 55.05
C LYS A 227 30.92 11.10 56.11
N ARG A 228 29.85 11.88 56.04
CA ARG A 228 29.56 12.93 57.05
C ARG A 228 29.43 12.34 58.45
N ALA A 229 28.64 11.28 58.62
CA ALA A 229 28.47 10.60 59.91
C ALA A 229 29.80 10.02 60.45
N ARG A 230 30.68 9.49 59.58
CA ARG A 230 32.02 9.05 60.00
C ARG A 230 32.86 10.22 60.52
N ASN A 231 32.83 11.36 59.84
CA ASN A 231 33.57 12.54 60.26
C ASN A 231 33.04 13.08 61.61
N GLU A 232 31.73 13.18 61.76
CA GLU A 232 31.08 13.55 63.03
C GLU A 232 31.44 12.59 64.16
N MET A 233 31.46 11.27 63.89
CA MET A 233 31.86 10.28 64.89
C MET A 233 33.31 10.45 65.36
N VAL A 234 34.23 10.89 64.50
CA VAL A 234 35.61 11.21 64.90
C VAL A 234 35.60 12.39 65.89
N ILE A 235 34.88 13.46 65.57
CA ILE A 235 34.75 14.65 66.42
C ILE A 235 34.16 14.28 67.78
N VAL A 236 33.00 13.60 67.80
CA VAL A 236 32.32 13.17 69.03
C VAL A 236 33.23 12.25 69.86
N LYS A 237 33.99 11.35 69.25
CA LYS A 237 34.95 10.51 69.99
C LYS A 237 36.04 11.32 70.67
N GLU A 238 36.54 12.39 70.03
CA GLU A 238 37.50 13.29 70.65
C GLU A 238 36.90 14.09 71.80
N GLU A 239 35.69 14.62 71.62
CA GLU A 239 34.94 15.31 72.67
C GLU A 239 34.69 14.40 73.87
N VAL A 240 34.21 13.17 73.65
CA VAL A 240 34.01 12.16 74.71
C VAL A 240 35.33 11.86 75.43
N LYS A 241 36.47 11.81 74.72
CA LYS A 241 37.78 11.63 75.36
C LYS A 241 38.15 12.84 76.24
N LYS A 242 37.92 14.07 75.77
CA LYS A 242 38.16 15.30 76.54
C LYS A 242 37.28 15.34 77.79
N GLU A 243 35.98 15.08 77.63
CA GLU A 243 35.00 15.10 78.72
C GLU A 243 35.28 14.01 79.74
N LYS A 244 35.63 12.79 79.32
CA LYS A 244 36.07 11.72 80.24
C LYS A 244 37.32 12.11 81.03
N ARG A 245 38.28 12.81 80.42
CA ARG A 245 39.47 13.31 81.12
C ARG A 245 39.08 14.38 82.14
N PHE A 246 38.19 15.30 81.76
CA PHE A 246 37.67 16.34 82.64
C PHE A 246 36.91 15.73 83.83
N ASN A 247 35.96 14.84 83.57
CA ASN A 247 35.18 14.18 84.61
C ASN A 247 36.06 13.35 85.56
N LYS A 248 37.10 12.67 85.07
CA LYS A 248 38.07 11.99 85.94
C LYS A 248 38.81 12.95 86.86
N ARG A 249 39.23 14.12 86.35
CA ARG A 249 39.86 15.17 87.17
C ARG A 249 38.89 15.72 88.20
N PHE A 250 37.65 15.95 87.81
CA PHE A 250 36.60 16.42 88.70
C PHE A 250 36.28 15.41 89.79
N GLN A 251 36.15 14.12 89.45
CA GLN A 251 35.97 13.05 90.43
C GLN A 251 37.16 12.97 91.39
N ALA A 252 38.40 13.01 90.90
CA ALA A 252 39.57 13.04 91.76
C ALA A 252 39.58 14.27 92.68
N TYR A 253 39.11 15.42 92.20
CA TYR A 253 38.93 16.61 93.01
C TYR A 253 37.84 16.40 94.07
N MET A 254 36.68 15.84 93.73
CA MET A 254 35.61 15.51 94.67
C MET A 254 36.06 14.48 95.72
N ASP A 255 36.83 13.46 95.33
CA ASP A 255 37.37 12.45 96.24
C ASP A 255 38.42 13.07 97.19
N SER A 256 39.20 14.05 96.73
CA SER A 256 40.09 14.84 97.58
C SER A 256 39.37 15.90 98.43
N PHE A 257 38.14 16.25 98.05
CA PHE A 257 37.35 17.27 98.72
C PHE A 257 36.69 16.67 99.95
N HIS A 258 37.41 16.76 101.06
CA HIS A 258 36.91 16.39 102.37
C HIS A 258 36.22 17.60 103.00
N VAL A 259 34.91 17.51 103.23
CA VAL A 259 34.15 18.54 103.97
C VAL A 259 34.69 18.58 105.41
N PRO A 260 35.33 19.68 105.86
CA PRO A 260 35.89 19.75 107.20
C PRO A 260 34.81 19.54 108.26
N SER A 261 35.13 18.79 109.31
CA SER A 261 34.26 18.62 110.47
C SER A 261 33.87 19.98 111.07
N ILE A 262 32.68 20.08 111.68
CA ILE A 262 32.16 21.34 112.27
C ILE A 262 33.21 21.99 113.20
N MET A 263 33.98 21.18 113.92
CA MET A 263 35.05 21.66 114.80
C MET A 263 36.25 22.23 114.03
N ASP A 264 36.62 21.64 112.89
CA ASP A 264 37.66 22.17 112.01
C ASP A 264 37.22 23.47 111.33
N PHE A 265 35.96 23.57 110.93
CA PHE A 265 35.39 24.81 110.40
C PHE A 265 35.41 25.92 111.45
N VAL A 266 35.04 25.63 112.71
CA VAL A 266 35.11 26.60 113.81
C VAL A 266 36.57 27.03 114.08
N ARG A 267 37.53 26.12 114.02
CA ARG A 267 38.97 26.43 114.12
C ARG A 267 39.46 27.30 112.97
N LEU A 268 39.17 26.92 111.73
CA LEU A 268 39.51 27.69 110.53
C LEU A 268 38.89 29.10 110.56
N ARG A 269 37.64 29.22 111.01
CA ARG A 269 36.97 30.53 111.11
C ARG A 269 37.39 31.36 112.33
N ALA A 270 38.00 30.73 113.34
CA ALA A 270 38.70 31.43 114.41
C ALA A 270 40.07 31.93 113.92
N GLU A 271 40.76 31.12 113.14
CA GLU A 271 42.06 31.44 112.53
C GLU A 271 41.93 32.55 111.48
N GLU A 272 40.92 32.50 110.62
CA GLU A 272 40.55 33.59 109.71
C GLU A 272 40.32 34.89 110.48
N ARG A 273 39.58 34.83 111.59
CA ARG A 273 39.35 36.00 112.46
C ARG A 273 40.62 36.48 113.15
N ARG A 274 41.55 35.58 113.52
CA ARG A 274 42.85 35.92 114.09
C ARG A 274 43.72 36.63 113.05
N ILE A 275 43.83 36.07 111.85
CA ILE A 275 44.60 36.64 110.73
C ILE A 275 44.00 37.97 110.30
N SER A 276 42.68 38.10 110.18
CA SER A 276 42.02 39.38 109.87
C SER A 276 42.29 40.43 110.95
N LYS A 277 42.28 40.06 112.24
CA LYS A 277 42.70 40.96 113.32
C LYS A 277 44.18 41.35 113.19
N GLU A 278 45.06 40.41 112.90
CA GLU A 278 46.48 40.70 112.66
C GLU A 278 46.67 41.62 111.47
N GLU A 279 45.96 41.40 110.37
CA GLU A 279 45.95 42.28 109.20
C GLU A 279 45.53 43.71 109.59
N THR A 280 44.48 43.87 110.40
CA THR A 280 44.10 45.21 110.89
C THR A 280 45.15 45.84 111.81
N ILE A 281 45.84 45.04 112.63
CA ILE A 281 46.93 45.51 113.50
C ILE A 281 48.14 45.92 112.67
N TYR A 282 48.54 45.12 111.68
CA TYR A 282 49.63 45.42 110.77
C TYR A 282 49.29 46.62 109.88
N ALA A 283 48.04 46.76 109.42
CA ALA A 283 47.57 47.94 108.71
C ALA A 283 47.66 49.20 109.59
N ARG A 284 47.30 49.11 110.88
CA ARG A 284 47.48 50.22 111.84
C ARG A 284 48.95 50.52 112.10
N LYS A 285 49.81 49.51 112.28
CA LYS A 285 51.27 49.68 112.45
C LYS A 285 51.90 50.32 111.21
N LEU A 286 51.49 49.90 110.00
CA LEU A 286 51.90 50.51 108.74
C LEU A 286 51.54 52.00 108.72
N LYS A 287 50.30 52.34 109.11
CA LYS A 287 49.83 53.74 109.15
C LYS A 287 50.59 54.60 110.17
N ILE A 288 50.93 54.05 111.34
CA ILE A 288 51.77 54.74 112.34
C ILE A 288 53.19 54.94 111.79
N ALA A 289 53.77 53.94 111.13
CA ALA A 289 55.09 54.05 110.51
C ALA A 289 55.11 55.07 109.36
N GLU A 290 54.06 55.12 108.52
CA GLU A 290 53.88 56.15 107.50
C GLU A 290 53.78 57.55 108.12
N MET A 291 52.99 57.71 109.19
CA MET A 291 52.88 59.00 109.90
C MET A 291 54.20 59.42 110.56
N ALA A 292 54.94 58.47 111.14
CA ALA A 292 56.27 58.71 111.70
C ALA A 292 57.27 59.11 110.60
N LEU A 293 57.26 58.44 109.44
CA LEU A 293 58.06 58.80 108.26
C LEU A 293 57.74 60.22 107.78
N ILE A 294 56.45 60.59 107.71
CA ILE A 294 56.03 61.96 107.34
C ILE A 294 56.55 62.97 108.37
N ARG A 295 56.47 62.67 109.67
CA ARG A 295 56.99 63.54 110.74
C ARG A 295 58.52 63.68 110.66
N HIS A 296 59.26 62.59 110.48
CA HIS A 296 60.72 62.62 110.31
C HIS A 296 61.13 63.36 109.05
N LYS A 297 60.41 63.21 107.93
CA LYS A 297 60.64 64.01 106.71
C LYS A 297 60.41 65.50 106.94
N ARG A 298 59.37 65.88 107.72
CA ARG A 298 59.12 67.28 108.11
C ARG A 298 60.20 67.84 109.04
N LEU A 299 60.61 67.10 110.07
CA LEU A 299 61.70 67.50 110.97
C LEU A 299 63.03 67.63 110.23
N TRP A 300 63.35 66.67 109.34
CA TRP A 300 64.56 66.72 108.53
C TRP A 300 64.58 67.92 107.58
N THR A 301 63.44 68.25 106.94
CA THR A 301 63.34 69.49 106.12
C THR A 301 63.38 70.78 106.95
N GLN A 302 63.05 70.73 108.25
CA GLN A 302 63.14 71.87 109.17
C GLN A 302 64.59 72.09 109.66
N VAL A 303 65.32 71.01 109.96
CA VAL A 303 66.76 71.05 110.29
C VAL A 303 67.58 71.50 109.07
N HIS A 304 67.26 71.00 107.88
CA HIS A 304 67.93 71.40 106.63
C HIS A 304 67.65 72.85 106.21
N ARG A 305 66.59 73.50 106.75
CA ARG A 305 66.30 74.93 106.57
C ARG A 305 66.92 75.82 107.64
N CYS A 306 67.23 75.29 108.84
CA CYS A 306 67.90 76.06 109.90
C CYS A 306 69.41 76.13 109.71
N ASP A 307 70.07 75.08 109.22
CA ASP A 307 71.52 75.12 108.96
C ASP A 307 71.90 75.92 107.69
N ALA A 308 70.92 76.23 106.83
CA ALA A 308 71.11 77.06 105.64
C ALA A 308 70.97 78.58 105.88
N ASN A 309 70.53 79.02 107.07
CA ASN A 309 70.19 80.44 107.34
C ASN A 309 70.83 81.01 108.64
N GLY A 310 71.99 80.50 109.06
CA GLY A 310 72.74 80.96 110.24
C GLY A 310 74.22 81.20 109.99
N LEU A 311 74.55 81.90 108.90
CA LEU A 311 75.82 82.61 108.69
C LEU A 311 75.70 84.01 109.32
N MET A 312 76.16 84.16 110.57
CA MET A 312 76.80 85.34 111.19
C MET A 312 77.06 85.03 112.67
#